data_AF-A0A2W5PNQ9-F1
#
_entry.id   AF-A0A2W5PNQ9-F1
#
_cell.length_a   1.000
_cell.length_b   1.000
_cell.length_c   1.000
_cell.angle_alpha   90.00
_cell.angle_beta   90.00
_cell.angle_gamma   90.00
#
_symmetry.space_group_name_H-M   'P 1'
#
loop_
_entity.id
_entity.type
_entity.pdbx_description
1 polymer ?
#
loop_
_entity_poly.entity_id
_entity_poly.type
_entity_poly.pdbx_seq_one_letter_code
_entity_poly.pdbx_strand_id
1 'polypeptide(L)'
;MTSALLEKACDKFGVTVTEFMDLNATAAVHQARREFVSMATLFGWTNWQISREIGRPLYWVDFYKQYPASEEVTPTSTDAATQSPSPRRSRYTADVAAPNSKGGAR
;
A
#
# COMPACT_ATOMS: atom_id res chain seq x y z
N MET A 1 -15.58 24.06 7.74
CA MET A 1 -14.64 24.09 6.61
C MET A 1 -14.03 22.70 6.54
N THR A 2 -14.23 22.03 5.43
CA THR A 2 -13.64 20.72 5.12
C THR A 2 -12.24 20.96 4.57
N SER A 3 -11.24 20.22 5.05
CA SER A 3 -9.89 20.33 4.49
C SER A 3 -9.85 19.91 3.03
N ALA A 4 -8.98 20.55 2.24
CA ALA A 4 -8.75 20.20 0.84
C ALA A 4 -8.33 18.72 0.64
N LEU A 5 -7.72 18.12 1.67
CA LEU A 5 -7.38 16.69 1.70
C LEU A 5 -8.62 15.80 1.73
N LEU A 6 -9.62 16.18 2.52
CA LEU A 6 -10.88 15.47 2.63
C LEU A 6 -11.64 15.53 1.31
N GLU A 7 -11.72 16.71 0.71
CA GLU A 7 -12.38 16.92 -0.59
C GLU A 7 -11.71 16.10 -1.69
N LYS A 8 -10.36 16.11 -1.74
CA LYS A 8 -9.60 15.31 -2.71
C LYS A 8 -9.81 13.81 -2.55
N ALA A 9 -9.89 13.31 -1.31
CA ALA A 9 -10.16 11.90 -1.03
C ALA A 9 -11.60 11.52 -1.42
N CYS A 10 -12.55 12.42 -1.19
CA CYS A 10 -13.95 12.26 -1.59
C CYS A 10 -14.11 12.24 -3.12
N ASP A 11 -13.50 13.20 -3.83
CA ASP A 11 -13.53 13.31 -5.29
C ASP A 11 -12.96 12.06 -5.98
N LYS A 12 -11.87 11.50 -5.46
CA LYS A 12 -11.21 10.31 -6.04
C LYS A 12 -12.14 9.09 -6.11
N PHE A 13 -13.05 8.94 -5.15
CA PHE A 13 -13.96 7.80 -5.08
C PHE A 13 -15.42 8.17 -5.37
N GLY A 14 -15.69 9.42 -5.78
CA GLY A 14 -17.04 9.92 -6.05
C GLY A 14 -17.96 9.90 -4.84
N VAL A 15 -17.39 10.01 -3.63
CA VAL A 15 -18.14 10.00 -2.37
C VAL A 15 -18.38 11.45 -1.96
N THR A 16 -19.59 11.77 -1.51
CA THR A 16 -19.85 13.11 -0.96
C THR A 16 -19.27 13.24 0.45
N VAL A 17 -18.91 14.45 0.87
CA VAL A 17 -18.42 14.67 2.24
C VAL A 17 -19.47 14.24 3.29
N THR A 18 -20.75 14.40 2.98
CA THR A 18 -21.85 13.92 3.83
C THR A 18 -21.83 12.40 4.01
N GLU A 19 -21.67 11.65 2.92
CA GLU A 19 -21.56 10.18 2.97
C GLU A 19 -20.26 9.72 3.64
N PHE A 20 -19.16 10.46 3.43
CA PHE A 20 -17.89 10.19 4.09
C PHE A 20 -18.02 10.29 5.62
N MET A 21 -18.74 11.31 6.09
CA MET A 21 -19.00 11.52 7.52
C MET A 21 -20.05 10.55 8.06
N ASP A 22 -20.84 9.93 7.21
CA ASP A 22 -21.96 9.09 7.63
C ASP A 22 -21.49 7.75 8.21
N LEU A 23 -22.33 7.10 9.02
CA LEU A 23 -21.98 5.77 9.57
C LEU A 23 -22.04 4.67 8.51
N ASN A 24 -22.69 4.93 7.38
CA ASN A 24 -22.88 3.96 6.32
C ASN A 24 -21.55 3.53 5.70
N ALA A 25 -21.27 2.25 5.88
CA ALA A 25 -20.04 1.56 5.53
C ALA A 25 -20.15 0.99 4.10
N THR A 26 -20.23 1.85 3.08
CA THR A 26 -20.05 1.37 1.70
C THR A 26 -18.56 1.13 1.43
N ALA A 27 -18.26 0.22 0.51
CA ALA A 27 -16.87 -0.06 0.13
C ALA A 27 -16.13 1.21 -0.34
N ALA A 28 -16.82 2.09 -1.07
CA ALA A 28 -16.28 3.36 -1.54
C ALA A 28 -15.95 4.32 -0.39
N VAL A 29 -16.85 4.44 0.60
CA VAL A 29 -16.61 5.28 1.80
C VAL A 29 -15.41 4.76 2.60
N HIS A 30 -15.28 3.46 2.79
CA HIS A 30 -14.10 2.88 3.44
C HIS A 30 -12.80 3.16 2.68
N GLN A 31 -12.84 3.12 1.35
CA GLN A 31 -11.68 3.44 0.52
C GLN A 31 -11.31 4.93 0.61
N ALA A 32 -12.28 5.83 0.56
CA ALA A 32 -12.06 7.26 0.74
C ALA A 32 -11.44 7.58 2.11
N ARG A 33 -11.90 6.90 3.17
CA ARG A 33 -11.37 7.06 4.53
C ARG A 33 -9.91 6.61 4.64
N ARG A 34 -9.57 5.46 4.02
CA ARG A 34 -8.19 4.97 3.93
C ARG A 34 -7.28 5.96 3.21
N GLU A 35 -7.73 6.47 2.08
CA GLU A 35 -6.98 7.46 1.29
C GLU A 35 -6.78 8.76 2.08
N PHE A 36 -7.83 9.29 2.71
CA PHE A 36 -7.74 10.50 3.53
C PHE A 36 -6.72 10.34 4.66
N VAL A 37 -6.80 9.23 5.41
CA VAL A 37 -5.86 8.96 6.53
C VAL A 37 -4.44 8.79 6.02
N SER A 38 -4.26 8.12 4.88
CA SER A 38 -2.95 7.96 4.23
C SER A 38 -2.36 9.33 3.83
N MET A 39 -3.13 10.14 3.09
CA MET A 39 -2.68 11.47 2.68
C MET A 39 -2.39 12.36 3.88
N ALA A 40 -3.28 12.43 4.86
CA ALA A 40 -3.06 13.25 6.07
C ALA A 40 -1.78 12.83 6.81
N THR A 41 -1.50 11.53 6.88
CA THR A 41 -0.26 11.03 7.49
C THR A 41 0.98 11.43 6.69
N LEU A 42 0.94 11.34 5.35
CA LEU A 42 2.03 11.79 4.47
C LEU A 42 2.27 13.29 4.57
N PHE A 43 1.23 14.09 4.78
CA PHE A 43 1.32 15.53 5.04
C PHE A 43 1.79 15.87 6.47
N GLY A 44 2.08 14.87 7.31
CA GLY A 44 2.58 15.06 8.67
C GLY A 44 1.51 15.37 9.71
N TRP A 45 0.23 15.09 9.42
CA TRP A 45 -0.85 15.28 10.40
C TRP A 45 -0.76 14.25 11.53
N THR A 46 -1.00 14.73 12.74
CA THR A 46 -1.15 13.88 13.93
C THR A 46 -2.51 13.20 13.94
N ASN A 47 -2.63 12.06 14.63
CA ASN A 47 -3.92 11.36 14.81
C ASN A 47 -5.00 12.28 15.37
N TRP A 48 -4.63 13.20 16.25
CA TRP A 48 -5.54 14.18 16.84
C TRP A 48 -6.07 15.18 15.80
N GLN A 49 -5.22 15.70 14.91
CA GLN A 49 -5.66 16.60 13.84
C GLN A 49 -6.63 15.88 12.88
N ILE A 50 -6.31 14.65 12.49
CA ILE A 50 -7.18 13.82 11.63
C ILE A 50 -8.53 13.58 12.33
N SER A 51 -8.50 13.17 13.59
CA SER A 51 -9.68 12.89 14.42
C SER A 51 -10.58 14.11 14.59
N ARG A 52 -9.99 15.29 14.81
CA ARG A 52 -10.70 16.55 14.95
C ARG A 52 -11.40 16.95 13.65
N GLU A 53 -10.75 16.71 12.52
CA GLU A 53 -11.26 17.10 11.20
C GLU A 53 -12.55 16.36 10.82
N ILE A 54 -12.62 15.07 11.17
CA ILE A 54 -13.74 14.19 10.83
C ILE A 54 -14.73 13.99 11.98
N GLY A 55 -14.45 14.53 13.17
CA GLY A 55 -15.27 14.34 14.37
C GLY A 55 -15.39 12.87 14.81
N ARG A 56 -14.39 12.03 14.51
CA ARG A 56 -14.34 10.61 14.89
C ARG A 56 -13.23 10.37 15.90
N PRO A 57 -13.38 9.40 16.82
CA PRO A 57 -12.39 9.12 17.85
C PRO A 57 -11.07 8.55 17.30
N LEU A 58 -9.97 8.69 18.04
CA LEU A 58 -8.61 8.31 17.61
C LEU A 58 -8.49 6.86 17.14
N TYR A 59 -9.18 5.92 17.80
CA TYR A 59 -9.15 4.50 17.42
C TYR A 59 -9.65 4.26 15.98
N TRP A 60 -10.51 5.14 15.46
CA TRP A 60 -10.97 5.09 14.08
C TRP A 60 -9.81 5.40 13.13
N VAL A 61 -8.97 6.38 13.47
CA VAL A 61 -7.79 6.75 12.67
C VAL A 61 -6.79 5.61 12.68
N ASP A 62 -6.53 5.02 13.84
CA ASP A 62 -5.59 3.91 13.99
C ASP A 62 -6.03 2.67 13.19
N PHE A 63 -7.32 2.40 13.13
CA PHE A 63 -7.89 1.34 12.28
C PHE A 63 -7.54 1.55 10.80
N TYR A 64 -7.77 2.75 10.25
CA TYR A 64 -7.46 3.02 8.83
C TYR A 64 -5.97 3.20 8.54
N LYS A 65 -5.15 3.49 9.55
CA LYS A 65 -3.68 3.48 9.42
C LYS A 65 -3.11 2.07 9.26
N GLN A 66 -3.70 1.07 9.91
CA GLN A 66 -3.27 -0.32 9.76
C GLN A 66 -3.61 -0.91 8.39
N TYR A 67 -4.62 -0.33 7.73
CA TYR A 67 -5.06 -0.73 6.39
C TYR A 67 -5.01 0.47 5.46
N PRO A 68 -3.82 0.95 5.07
CA PRO A 68 -3.72 2.03 4.10
C PRO A 68 -4.42 1.64 2.79
N ALA A 69 -4.84 2.62 1.99
CA ALA A 69 -5.34 2.34 0.66
C ALA A 69 -4.21 1.66 -0.12
N SER A 70 -4.33 0.34 -0.35
CA SER A 70 -3.34 -0.40 -1.13
C SER A 70 -3.10 0.34 -2.43
N GLU A 71 -1.83 0.67 -2.69
CA GLU A 71 -1.40 1.37 -3.89
C GLU A 71 -2.01 0.71 -5.12
N GLU A 72 -2.91 1.41 -5.81
CA GLU A 72 -3.20 1.07 -7.19
C GLU A 72 -1.96 1.46 -8.00
N VAL A 73 -1.21 0.42 -8.36
CA VAL A 73 -0.28 0.29 -9.49
C VAL A 73 -0.08 1.60 -10.24
N THR A 74 1.09 2.21 -10.05
CA THR A 74 1.62 3.22 -10.95
C THR A 74 1.49 2.75 -12.40
N PRO A 75 0.78 3.46 -13.31
CA PRO A 75 1.06 3.30 -14.72
C PRO A 75 2.41 3.99 -14.96
N THR A 76 3.50 3.23 -14.82
CA THR A 76 4.79 3.64 -15.38
C THR A 76 4.66 3.54 -16.89
N SER A 77 4.06 4.56 -17.52
CA SER A 77 4.12 4.71 -18.97
C SER A 77 5.53 5.15 -19.34
N THR A 78 6.28 4.16 -19.84
CA THR A 78 7.17 4.25 -21.00
C THR A 78 8.05 5.48 -21.09
N ASP A 79 9.32 5.31 -20.72
CA ASP A 79 10.37 5.77 -21.60
C ASP A 79 11.26 4.59 -22.00
N ALA A 80 11.36 4.39 -23.31
CA ALA A 80 12.10 3.31 -23.91
C ALA A 80 13.60 3.64 -23.87
N ALA A 81 14.34 2.98 -22.99
CA ALA A 81 15.78 2.83 -23.12
C ALA A 81 16.22 1.49 -22.52
N THR A 82 16.34 0.51 -23.41
CA THR A 82 17.57 -0.27 -23.61
C THR A 82 18.34 -0.71 -22.36
N GLN A 83 18.46 -2.04 -22.23
CA GLN A 83 19.44 -2.83 -21.45
C GLN A 83 19.06 -3.19 -20.01
N SER A 84 18.44 -4.37 -19.90
CA SER A 84 18.91 -5.38 -18.94
C SER A 84 20.36 -5.75 -19.31
N PRO A 85 21.28 -5.93 -18.33
CA PRO A 85 21.34 -7.23 -17.68
C PRO A 85 21.60 -7.19 -16.17
N SER A 86 21.11 -8.24 -15.52
CA SER A 86 21.29 -8.61 -14.11
C SER A 86 22.72 -8.40 -13.54
N PRO A 87 22.86 -8.09 -12.24
CA PRO A 87 24.11 -8.34 -11.55
C PRO A 87 24.23 -9.86 -11.24
N ARG A 88 24.81 -10.62 -12.18
CA ARG A 88 25.72 -11.74 -11.83
C ARG A 88 26.98 -11.08 -11.25
N ARG A 89 27.63 -11.50 -10.17
CA ARG A 89 28.10 -12.83 -9.75
C ARG A 89 28.80 -12.60 -8.39
N SER A 90 28.86 -13.54 -7.45
CA SER A 90 29.86 -14.62 -7.46
C SER A 90 29.47 -15.67 -6.42
N ARG A 91 29.19 -16.91 -6.83
CA ARG A 91 30.16 -18.03 -6.93
C ARG A 91 30.76 -18.43 -5.58
N TYR A 92 30.17 -19.45 -4.98
CA TYR A 92 30.91 -20.66 -4.59
C TYR A 92 30.13 -21.88 -5.09
N THR A 93 30.60 -22.41 -6.20
CA THR A 93 30.35 -23.78 -6.67
C THR A 93 31.34 -24.68 -5.94
N ALA A 94 30.86 -25.58 -5.08
CA ALA A 94 31.61 -26.77 -4.71
C ALA A 94 31.11 -27.89 -5.62
N ASP A 95 31.86 -28.08 -6.69
CA ASP A 95 31.70 -29.11 -7.69
C ASP A 95 32.11 -30.49 -7.14
N VAL A 96 31.38 -31.51 -7.59
CA VAL A 96 31.87 -32.82 -8.01
C VAL A 96 32.35 -33.79 -6.92
N ALA A 97 31.60 -34.90 -6.75
CA ALA A 97 32.03 -36.20 -7.26
C ALA A 97 30.99 -37.30 -6.93
N ALA A 98 30.27 -37.75 -7.96
CA ALA A 98 29.84 -39.14 -7.99
C ALA A 98 31.06 -40.05 -8.17
N PRO A 99 31.01 -41.30 -7.71
CA PRO A 99 31.39 -42.36 -8.63
C PRO A 99 30.40 -43.53 -8.68
N ASN A 100 30.47 -44.15 -9.84
CA ASN A 100 29.61 -45.16 -10.41
C ASN A 100 29.90 -46.57 -9.85
N SER A 101 28.85 -47.40 -9.81
CA SER A 101 28.78 -48.88 -9.85
C SER A 101 29.95 -49.75 -9.32
N LYS A 102 29.64 -50.72 -8.44
CA LYS A 102 29.76 -52.19 -8.67
C LYS A 102 29.75 -53.00 -7.35
N GLY A 103 28.99 -54.10 -7.37
CA GLY A 103 29.15 -55.28 -6.50
C GLY A 103 28.61 -55.09 -5.08
N GLY A 104 27.96 -56.04 -4.43
CA GLY A 104 27.82 -57.47 -4.65
C GLY A 104 27.37 -58.06 -3.31
N ALA A 105 26.51 -59.07 -3.41
CA ALA A 105 26.06 -60.01 -2.38
C ALA A 105 26.65 -59.90 -0.96
N ARG A 106 25.77 -59.89 0.04
CA ARG A 106 25.46 -61.07 0.86
C ARG A 106 24.25 -60.83 1.75
#